data_AF-A0A2D9YZ93-F1
#
_entry.id   AF-A0A2D9YZ93-F1
#
_cell.length_a   1.000
_cell.length_b   1.000
_cell.length_c   1.000
_cell.angle_alpha   90.00
_cell.angle_beta   90.00
_cell.angle_gamma   90.00
#
_symmetry.space_group_name_H-M   'P 1'
#
loop_
_entity.id
_entity.type
_entity.pdbx_description
1 polymer ?
#
loop_
_entity_poly.entity_id
_entity_poly.type
_entity_poly.pdbx_seq_one_letter_code
_entity_poly.pdbx_strand_id
1 'polypeptide(L)'
;MILNRIELGTPCTIRKNGETGKVSKIFFYPTKYEVEFPNGRVDYYYSKDLEFDGIKQERVTLKLPEIPENGIGESWSEWYPFKSESFMEHHFSTTKEIMWDVITSLEMYNVWFYGIQRALPENEAERFVHKYSFTNSNLKPGAFFKIRPMTIAPWFRCRIMTVEHEKEFGFTFKTSPFLTEYVQLSIREADNGVWVKCRRYSQGMFSIMDQFNWQEKSKNFQRLDRIVPKVSFDAKDDGDSIGNSLEVQFGGFASRQDYINYAINMGMQGNLDYVDSIPEKPIRGMAKAGIDKAKRTGELPPLPEKAEPGESASKSGGIDSLSKDDMIAYLANKGLDGDMDAVNNCTDKIIRGKAKAMIVKINRGSIERPPMPEIKTTSNASQQDEENAETDEEKVERLITKGIEGDMDEINELENRVLRGKIKAAVIKAKRASK
;
A
#
# COMPACT_ATOMS: atom_id res chain seq x y z
N MET A 1 20.84 -33.58 3.22
CA MET A 1 22.00 -34.47 2.98
C MET A 1 21.57 -35.93 3.20
N ILE A 2 21.16 -36.62 2.13
CA ILE A 2 20.79 -38.06 2.15
C ILE A 2 21.93 -38.95 1.62
N LEU A 3 22.92 -38.34 0.96
CA LEU A 3 23.95 -39.01 0.15
C LEU A 3 24.92 -39.91 0.92
N ASN A 4 25.14 -39.65 2.22
CA ASN A 4 26.07 -40.46 3.03
C ASN A 4 25.43 -41.74 3.60
N ARG A 5 24.17 -42.05 3.26
CA ARG A 5 23.43 -43.21 3.80
C ARG A 5 23.23 -44.34 2.80
N ILE A 6 23.65 -44.18 1.55
CA ILE A 6 23.47 -45.17 0.49
C ILE A 6 24.79 -45.92 0.29
N GLU A 7 24.80 -47.20 0.62
CA GLU A 7 25.93 -48.09 0.39
C GLU A 7 25.82 -48.76 -0.99
N LEU A 8 26.97 -49.16 -1.57
CA LEU A 8 26.98 -49.96 -2.78
C LEU A 8 26.29 -51.31 -2.51
N GLY A 9 25.46 -51.76 -3.45
CA GLY A 9 24.64 -52.96 -3.31
C GLY A 9 23.24 -52.73 -2.73
N THR A 10 22.90 -51.50 -2.32
CA THR A 10 21.54 -51.16 -1.84
C THR A 10 20.51 -51.46 -2.94
N PRO A 11 19.44 -52.23 -2.66
CA PRO A 11 18.39 -52.49 -3.63
C PRO A 11 17.56 -51.22 -3.86
N CYS A 12 17.23 -50.96 -5.12
CA CYS A 12 16.44 -49.80 -5.53
C CYS A 12 15.39 -50.17 -6.58
N THR A 13 14.29 -49.41 -6.60
CA THR A 13 13.20 -49.55 -7.57
C THR A 13 13.10 -48.28 -8.40
N ILE A 14 12.99 -48.42 -9.72
CA ILE A 14 12.84 -47.28 -10.63
C ILE A 14 11.38 -46.85 -10.67
N ARG A 15 11.12 -45.58 -10.38
CA ARG A 15 9.76 -45.04 -10.27
C ARG A 15 8.96 -45.08 -11.58
N LYS A 16 9.63 -44.94 -12.72
CA LYS A 16 8.96 -44.86 -14.04
C LYS A 16 8.45 -46.21 -14.54
N ASN A 17 9.22 -47.26 -14.32
CA ASN A 17 8.98 -48.58 -14.92
C ASN A 17 8.72 -49.68 -13.88
N GLY A 18 8.96 -49.41 -12.60
CA GLY A 18 8.80 -50.38 -11.50
C GLY A 18 9.88 -51.46 -11.43
N GLU A 19 10.90 -51.42 -12.29
CA GLU A 19 11.98 -52.40 -12.30
C GLU A 19 12.92 -52.25 -11.09
N THR A 20 13.33 -53.37 -10.51
CA THR A 20 14.21 -53.45 -9.34
C THR A 20 15.65 -53.76 -9.75
N GLY A 21 16.62 -53.06 -9.17
CA GLY A 21 18.06 -53.29 -9.38
C GLY A 21 18.89 -53.00 -8.13
N LYS A 22 20.21 -53.04 -8.27
CA LYS A 22 21.17 -52.74 -7.20
C LYS A 22 22.10 -51.60 -7.59
N VAL A 23 22.44 -50.75 -6.63
CA VAL A 23 23.40 -49.65 -6.84
C VAL A 23 24.82 -50.19 -6.97
N SER A 24 25.42 -50.09 -8.15
CA SER A 24 26.80 -50.52 -8.41
C SER A 24 27.83 -49.41 -8.16
N LYS A 25 27.48 -48.17 -8.48
CA LYS A 25 28.38 -47.02 -8.35
C LYS A 25 27.63 -45.71 -8.08
N ILE A 26 28.25 -44.83 -7.28
CA ILE A 26 27.74 -43.50 -6.94
C ILE A 26 28.68 -42.44 -7.51
N PHE A 27 28.16 -41.51 -8.30
CA PHE A 27 28.93 -40.40 -8.86
C PHE A 27 28.74 -39.13 -8.02
N PHE A 28 29.84 -38.47 -7.61
CA PHE A 28 29.82 -37.46 -6.54
C PHE A 28 29.17 -36.11 -6.92
N TYR A 29 28.90 -35.81 -8.20
CA TYR A 29 28.06 -34.65 -8.61
C TYR A 29 27.75 -34.66 -10.12
N PRO A 30 26.56 -34.23 -10.60
CA PRO A 30 25.27 -34.25 -9.91
C PRO A 30 24.73 -35.70 -9.94
N THR A 31 24.42 -36.23 -8.76
CA THR A 31 24.44 -37.66 -8.43
C THR A 31 23.55 -38.53 -9.31
N LYS A 32 24.16 -39.12 -10.33
CA LYS A 32 23.68 -40.31 -11.02
C LYS A 32 24.11 -41.56 -10.24
N TYR A 33 23.27 -42.59 -10.27
CA TYR A 33 23.51 -43.92 -9.74
C TYR A 33 23.57 -44.89 -10.90
N GLU A 34 24.58 -45.73 -10.90
CA GLU A 34 24.65 -46.88 -11.79
C GLU A 34 23.83 -48.01 -11.16
N VAL A 35 22.79 -48.46 -11.85
CA VAL A 35 21.89 -49.52 -11.39
C VAL A 35 22.09 -50.75 -12.26
N GLU A 36 22.46 -51.84 -11.62
CA GLU A 36 22.60 -53.15 -12.24
C GLU A 36 21.31 -53.96 -12.04
N PHE A 37 20.77 -54.48 -13.13
CA PHE A 37 19.56 -55.29 -13.13
C PHE A 37 19.88 -56.79 -13.13
N PRO A 38 18.94 -57.66 -12.70
CA PRO A 38 19.15 -59.11 -12.67
C PRO A 38 19.53 -59.75 -14.02
N ASN A 39 19.25 -59.08 -15.13
CA ASN A 39 19.57 -59.51 -16.50
C ASN A 39 20.96 -59.04 -16.99
N GLY A 40 21.78 -58.42 -16.13
CA GLY A 40 23.10 -57.90 -16.46
C GLY A 40 23.10 -56.56 -17.20
N ARG A 41 21.92 -55.92 -17.38
CA ARG A 41 21.81 -54.57 -17.94
C ARG A 41 22.29 -53.56 -16.88
N VAL A 42 22.94 -52.49 -17.34
CA VAL A 42 23.42 -51.39 -16.49
C VAL A 42 22.94 -50.06 -17.06
N ASP A 43 22.22 -49.29 -16.25
CA ASP A 43 21.70 -47.97 -16.63
C ASP A 43 21.99 -46.91 -15.55
N TYR A 44 21.89 -45.65 -15.93
CA TYR A 44 22.19 -44.50 -15.06
C TYR A 44 20.94 -43.69 -14.71
N TYR A 45 20.65 -43.53 -13.42
CA TYR A 45 19.46 -42.82 -12.92
C TYR A 45 19.81 -41.73 -11.92
N TYR A 46 18.99 -40.69 -11.81
CA TYR A 46 19.14 -39.70 -10.74
C TYR A 46 18.48 -40.19 -9.45
N SER A 47 18.90 -39.63 -8.31
CA SER A 47 18.29 -39.91 -6.99
C SER A 47 16.78 -39.72 -6.95
N LYS A 48 16.22 -38.84 -7.79
CA LYS A 48 14.78 -38.55 -7.86
C LYS A 48 13.97 -39.65 -8.55
N ASP A 49 14.63 -40.43 -9.41
CA ASP A 49 14.01 -41.47 -10.23
C ASP A 49 14.03 -42.84 -9.54
N LEU A 50 14.80 -42.97 -8.45
CA LEU A 50 15.01 -44.20 -7.69
C LEU A 50 14.37 -44.11 -6.31
N GLU A 51 13.71 -45.18 -5.90
CA GLU A 51 13.28 -45.43 -4.53
C GLU A 51 14.21 -46.50 -3.92
N PHE A 52 14.96 -46.14 -2.89
CA PHE A 52 15.91 -47.05 -2.24
C PHE A 52 15.22 -47.76 -1.08
N ASP A 53 15.42 -49.08 -0.99
CA ASP A 53 14.89 -49.86 0.12
C ASP A 53 15.54 -49.44 1.45
N GLY A 54 14.76 -49.38 2.53
CA GLY A 54 15.22 -48.94 3.85
C GLY A 54 15.48 -47.43 4.02
N ILE A 55 15.41 -46.61 2.96
CA ILE A 55 15.59 -45.15 3.04
C ILE A 55 14.28 -44.44 2.73
N LYS A 56 13.64 -43.88 3.77
CA LYS A 56 12.44 -43.07 3.60
C LYS A 56 12.79 -41.75 2.90
N GLN A 57 12.56 -41.70 1.59
CA GLN A 57 12.61 -40.45 0.83
C GLN A 57 11.29 -39.71 1.04
N GLU A 58 11.32 -38.58 1.75
CA GLU A 58 10.15 -37.70 1.80
C GLU A 58 9.85 -37.19 0.38
N ARG A 59 8.61 -37.42 -0.08
CA ARG A 59 8.15 -36.83 -1.32
C ARG A 59 8.15 -35.33 -1.12
N VAL A 60 9.01 -34.63 -1.84
CA VAL A 60 9.01 -33.17 -1.88
C VAL A 60 7.69 -32.75 -2.55
N THR A 61 6.70 -32.43 -1.73
CA THR A 61 5.49 -31.78 -2.21
C THR A 61 5.84 -30.32 -2.45
N LEU A 62 5.61 -29.85 -3.68
CA LEU A 62 5.71 -28.43 -3.99
C LEU A 62 4.71 -27.69 -3.08
N LYS A 63 5.22 -26.87 -2.16
CA LYS A 63 4.39 -25.94 -1.40
C LYS A 63 4.05 -24.78 -2.33
N LEU A 64 2.89 -24.86 -2.97
CA LEU A 64 2.32 -23.72 -3.68
C LEU A 64 1.77 -22.72 -2.66
N PRO A 65 1.86 -21.41 -2.93
CA PRO A 65 1.18 -20.43 -2.09
C PRO A 65 -0.34 -20.69 -2.15
N GLU A 66 -1.03 -20.50 -1.03
CA GLU A 66 -2.49 -20.66 -0.96
C GLU A 66 -3.22 -19.65 -1.87
N ILE A 67 -2.61 -18.48 -2.08
CA ILE A 67 -3.09 -17.43 -2.96
C ILE A 67 -2.07 -17.27 -4.11
N PRO A 68 -2.50 -17.41 -5.38
CA PRO A 68 -1.64 -17.16 -6.54
C PRO A 68 -1.16 -15.70 -6.57
N GLU A 69 0.04 -15.44 -7.10
CA GLU A 69 0.62 -14.07 -7.15
C GLU A 69 -0.28 -13.01 -7.79
N ASN A 70 -1.12 -13.41 -8.76
CA ASN A 70 -2.06 -12.51 -9.45
C ASN A 70 -3.50 -12.61 -8.92
N GLY A 71 -3.75 -13.37 -7.85
CA GLY A 71 -5.10 -13.67 -7.34
C GLY A 71 -5.98 -14.48 -8.28
N ILE A 72 -5.50 -14.87 -9.47
CA ILE A 72 -6.27 -15.62 -10.47
C ILE A 72 -6.41 -17.08 -9.99
N GLY A 73 -7.65 -17.48 -9.71
CA GLY A 73 -7.99 -18.86 -9.38
C GLY A 73 -8.32 -19.70 -10.60
N GLU A 74 -9.12 -20.74 -10.39
CA GLU A 74 -9.56 -21.63 -11.46
C GLU A 74 -10.50 -20.90 -12.44
N SER A 75 -10.36 -21.20 -13.74
CA SER A 75 -11.22 -20.63 -14.78
C SER A 75 -11.36 -21.60 -15.95
N TRP A 76 -12.59 -21.98 -16.27
CA TRP A 76 -12.90 -22.89 -17.38
C TRP A 76 -14.29 -22.62 -17.95
N SER A 77 -14.52 -23.15 -19.15
CA SER A 77 -15.81 -23.08 -19.82
C SER A 77 -16.03 -24.38 -20.57
N GLU A 78 -17.17 -25.02 -20.32
CA GLU A 78 -17.54 -26.30 -20.88
C GLU A 78 -18.88 -26.19 -21.58
N TRP A 79 -19.01 -26.94 -22.66
CA TRP A 79 -20.27 -27.05 -23.38
C TRP A 79 -20.57 -28.51 -23.68
N TYR A 80 -21.81 -28.89 -23.39
CA TYR A 80 -22.42 -30.15 -23.77
C TYR A 80 -23.64 -29.82 -24.64
N PRO A 81 -24.12 -30.75 -25.48
CA PRO A 81 -25.33 -30.52 -26.25
C PRO A 81 -26.46 -29.93 -25.38
N PHE A 82 -26.85 -28.71 -25.73
CA PHE A 82 -27.91 -27.93 -25.08
C PHE A 82 -27.64 -27.47 -23.65
N LYS A 83 -26.42 -27.56 -23.13
CA LYS A 83 -26.03 -27.07 -21.80
C LYS A 83 -24.67 -26.41 -21.87
N SER A 84 -24.57 -25.20 -21.32
CA SER A 84 -23.29 -24.52 -21.19
C SER A 84 -23.05 -24.17 -19.74
N GLU A 85 -21.81 -24.35 -19.30
CA GLU A 85 -21.37 -23.95 -17.99
C GLU A 85 -20.02 -23.24 -18.09
N SER A 86 -19.86 -22.17 -17.34
CA SER A 86 -18.56 -21.53 -17.21
C SER A 86 -18.33 -21.08 -15.78
N PHE A 87 -17.07 -21.10 -15.40
CA PHE A 87 -16.62 -20.86 -14.04
C PHE A 87 -15.37 -20.00 -14.05
N MET A 88 -15.32 -19.04 -13.13
CA MET A 88 -14.10 -18.28 -12.85
C MET A 88 -14.03 -17.95 -11.37
N GLU A 89 -12.83 -18.02 -10.82
CA GLU A 89 -12.52 -17.72 -9.42
C GLU A 89 -11.37 -16.72 -9.35
N HIS A 90 -11.48 -15.77 -8.42
CA HIS A 90 -10.44 -14.76 -8.19
C HIS A 90 -10.39 -14.34 -6.73
N HIS A 91 -9.17 -14.15 -6.22
CA HIS A 91 -8.89 -13.65 -4.89
C HIS A 91 -8.71 -12.13 -4.93
N PHE A 92 -9.39 -11.43 -4.02
CA PHE A 92 -9.31 -9.98 -3.88
C PHE A 92 -8.79 -9.63 -2.50
N SER A 93 -7.83 -8.71 -2.44
CA SER A 93 -7.34 -8.12 -1.19
C SER A 93 -8.34 -7.08 -0.67
N THR A 94 -9.54 -7.50 -0.30
CA THR A 94 -10.59 -6.62 0.26
C THR A 94 -11.45 -7.39 1.25
N THR A 95 -12.30 -6.69 2.01
CA THR A 95 -13.20 -7.33 2.97
C THR A 95 -14.49 -7.80 2.31
N LYS A 96 -15.21 -8.66 3.03
CA LYS A 96 -16.46 -9.28 2.58
C LYS A 96 -17.57 -8.24 2.34
N GLU A 97 -17.64 -7.22 3.19
CA GLU A 97 -18.61 -6.14 3.10
C GLU A 97 -18.36 -5.27 1.86
N ILE A 98 -17.11 -4.83 1.66
CA ILE A 98 -16.74 -4.03 0.49
C ILE A 98 -17.01 -4.81 -0.80
N MET A 99 -16.64 -6.09 -0.83
CA MET A 99 -16.89 -6.94 -1.99
C MET A 99 -18.39 -7.11 -2.27
N TRP A 100 -19.19 -7.29 -1.21
CA TRP A 100 -20.64 -7.39 -1.34
C TRP A 100 -21.25 -6.12 -1.95
N ASP A 101 -20.87 -4.95 -1.46
CA ASP A 101 -21.33 -3.66 -1.99
C ASP A 101 -20.95 -3.50 -3.46
N VAL A 102 -19.72 -3.86 -3.83
CA VAL A 102 -19.26 -3.77 -5.22
C VAL A 102 -20.00 -4.75 -6.14
N ILE A 103 -20.21 -6.01 -5.71
CA ILE A 103 -20.90 -7.02 -6.50
C ILE A 103 -22.38 -6.69 -6.67
N THR A 104 -23.02 -6.09 -5.67
CA THR A 104 -24.44 -5.72 -5.73
C THR A 104 -24.69 -4.36 -6.38
N SER A 105 -23.63 -3.56 -6.58
CA SER A 105 -23.67 -2.30 -7.32
C SER A 105 -23.87 -2.50 -8.83
N LEU A 106 -25.12 -2.81 -9.21
CA LEU A 106 -25.51 -3.08 -10.60
C LEU A 106 -25.18 -1.94 -11.58
N GLU A 107 -25.09 -0.70 -11.10
CA GLU A 107 -24.68 0.44 -11.93
C GLU A 107 -23.25 0.33 -12.45
N MET A 108 -22.35 -0.32 -11.69
CA MET A 108 -20.94 -0.49 -12.03
C MET A 108 -20.67 -1.65 -12.98
N TYR A 109 -21.69 -2.42 -13.35
CA TYR A 109 -21.52 -3.61 -14.18
C TYR A 109 -21.02 -3.27 -15.58
N ASN A 110 -21.29 -2.06 -16.08
CA ASN A 110 -20.72 -1.60 -17.35
C ASN A 110 -19.19 -1.45 -17.32
N VAL A 111 -18.58 -1.32 -16.15
CA VAL A 111 -17.13 -1.11 -15.99
C VAL A 111 -16.37 -2.44 -16.04
N TRP A 112 -16.89 -3.47 -15.38
CA TRP A 112 -16.13 -4.71 -15.15
C TRP A 112 -16.78 -5.96 -15.76
N PHE A 113 -18.11 -5.97 -15.94
CA PHE A 113 -18.84 -7.14 -16.39
C PHE A 113 -18.99 -7.13 -17.92
N TYR A 114 -18.23 -8.01 -18.59
CA TYR A 114 -18.22 -8.08 -20.05
C TYR A 114 -19.60 -8.29 -20.65
N GLY A 115 -19.87 -7.56 -21.73
CA GLY A 115 -21.11 -7.63 -22.50
C GLY A 115 -22.18 -6.65 -22.05
N ILE A 116 -22.01 -5.96 -20.91
CA ILE A 116 -22.92 -4.91 -20.44
C ILE A 116 -22.39 -3.55 -20.86
N GLN A 117 -23.15 -2.82 -21.67
CA GLN A 117 -22.87 -1.42 -21.98
C GLN A 117 -23.45 -0.49 -20.91
N ARG A 118 -24.64 -0.82 -20.41
CA ARG A 118 -25.34 -0.04 -19.37
C ARG A 118 -26.32 -0.92 -18.62
N ALA A 119 -26.44 -0.69 -17.31
CA ALA A 119 -27.50 -1.24 -16.48
C ALA A 119 -28.45 -0.11 -16.03
N LEU A 120 -29.74 -0.42 -15.88
CA LEU A 120 -30.76 0.49 -15.36
C LEU A 120 -31.69 -0.27 -14.41
N PRO A 121 -32.12 0.34 -13.31
CA PRO A 121 -33.11 -0.27 -12.43
C PRO A 121 -34.49 -0.26 -13.09
N GLU A 122 -35.39 -1.12 -12.59
CA GLU A 122 -36.81 -1.08 -12.94
C GLU A 122 -37.60 -0.70 -11.67
N ASN A 123 -37.66 0.60 -11.40
CA ASN A 123 -38.31 1.16 -10.22
C ASN A 123 -39.66 1.82 -10.56
N GLU A 124 -40.67 1.57 -9.73
CA GLU A 124 -41.94 2.29 -9.74
C GLU A 124 -41.82 3.55 -8.86
N ALA A 125 -41.11 4.57 -9.34
CA ALA A 125 -41.01 5.86 -8.67
C ALA A 125 -41.80 6.94 -9.42
N GLU A 126 -42.46 7.85 -8.72
CA GLU A 126 -43.22 8.94 -9.36
C GLU A 126 -42.31 9.89 -10.15
N ARG A 127 -41.18 10.31 -9.54
CA ARG A 127 -40.22 11.22 -10.19
C ARG A 127 -39.38 10.48 -11.23
N PHE A 128 -39.30 11.06 -12.42
CA PHE A 128 -38.56 10.50 -13.56
C PHE A 128 -37.12 10.13 -13.22
N VAL A 129 -36.38 10.98 -12.50
CA VAL A 129 -34.96 10.73 -12.16
C VAL A 129 -34.80 9.50 -11.27
N HIS A 130 -35.73 9.25 -10.34
CA HIS A 130 -35.67 8.10 -9.44
C HIS A 130 -36.03 6.78 -10.14
N LYS A 131 -36.69 6.82 -11.30
CA LYS A 131 -36.95 5.62 -12.12
C LYS A 131 -35.67 5.00 -12.68
N TYR A 132 -34.59 5.79 -12.82
CA TYR A 132 -33.32 5.36 -13.43
C TYR A 132 -32.16 5.29 -12.44
N SER A 133 -32.40 5.50 -11.14
CA SER A 133 -31.38 5.49 -10.09
C SER A 133 -31.47 4.22 -9.26
N PHE A 134 -30.33 3.54 -9.05
CA PHE A 134 -30.26 2.33 -8.21
C PHE A 134 -30.38 2.64 -6.71
N THR A 135 -30.30 3.91 -6.30
CA THR A 135 -30.40 4.34 -4.88
C THR A 135 -31.70 3.90 -4.22
N ASN A 136 -32.81 3.86 -4.97
CA ASN A 136 -34.11 3.45 -4.48
C ASN A 136 -34.50 2.03 -4.95
N SER A 137 -33.56 1.27 -5.51
CA SER A 137 -33.84 -0.07 -6.01
C SER A 137 -33.74 -1.09 -4.87
N ASN A 138 -34.80 -1.88 -4.68
CA ASN A 138 -34.79 -2.96 -3.72
C ASN A 138 -34.13 -4.20 -4.35
N LEU A 139 -32.91 -4.51 -3.91
CA LEU A 139 -32.21 -5.75 -4.24
C LEU A 139 -32.87 -6.91 -3.49
N LYS A 140 -33.93 -7.47 -4.08
CA LYS A 140 -34.63 -8.64 -3.55
C LYS A 140 -34.82 -9.70 -4.63
N PRO A 141 -34.86 -10.99 -4.26
CA PRO A 141 -35.28 -12.04 -5.18
C PRO A 141 -36.62 -11.69 -5.83
N GLY A 142 -36.68 -11.82 -7.16
CA GLY A 142 -37.84 -11.46 -7.96
C GLY A 142 -37.85 -10.04 -8.52
N ALA A 143 -36.99 -9.13 -8.04
CA ALA A 143 -36.85 -7.80 -8.62
C ALA A 143 -36.19 -7.85 -10.01
N PHE A 144 -36.40 -6.81 -10.80
CA PHE A 144 -35.89 -6.71 -12.17
C PHE A 144 -34.98 -5.49 -12.34
N PHE A 145 -34.02 -5.65 -13.23
CA PHE A 145 -33.24 -4.56 -13.79
C PHE A 145 -33.08 -4.78 -15.30
N LYS A 146 -32.76 -3.72 -16.03
CA LYS A 146 -32.56 -3.74 -17.48
C LYS A 146 -31.10 -3.60 -17.81
N ILE A 147 -30.66 -4.30 -18.84
CA ILE A 147 -29.32 -4.13 -19.39
C ILE A 147 -29.39 -3.80 -20.87
N ARG A 148 -28.46 -2.95 -21.30
CA ARG A 148 -28.12 -2.74 -22.70
C ARG A 148 -26.86 -3.54 -22.99
N PRO A 149 -26.89 -4.55 -23.87
CA PRO A 149 -25.69 -5.24 -24.26
C PRO A 149 -24.79 -4.34 -25.11
N MET A 150 -23.49 -4.63 -25.18
CA MET A 150 -22.51 -3.90 -26.01
C MET A 150 -22.62 -4.25 -27.52
N THR A 151 -23.83 -4.52 -27.99
CA THR A 151 -24.14 -4.91 -29.37
C THR A 151 -25.32 -4.08 -29.89
N ILE A 152 -25.78 -4.32 -31.12
CA ILE A 152 -26.99 -3.66 -31.66
C ILE A 152 -28.31 -4.20 -31.07
N ALA A 153 -28.26 -5.24 -30.23
CA ALA A 153 -29.45 -5.88 -29.65
C ALA A 153 -30.27 -4.93 -28.75
N PRO A 154 -31.56 -5.20 -28.49
CA PRO A 154 -32.37 -4.33 -27.64
C PRO A 154 -31.98 -4.40 -26.16
N TRP A 155 -32.68 -3.63 -25.33
CA TRP A 155 -32.61 -3.78 -23.88
C TRP A 155 -33.23 -5.11 -23.44
N PHE A 156 -32.56 -5.80 -22.51
CA PHE A 156 -33.07 -7.03 -21.92
C PHE A 156 -33.39 -6.85 -20.43
N ARG A 157 -34.44 -7.54 -19.97
CA ARG A 157 -34.81 -7.61 -18.56
C ARG A 157 -34.09 -8.78 -17.90
N CYS A 158 -33.41 -8.48 -16.80
CA CYS A 158 -32.71 -9.39 -15.92
C CYS A 158 -33.48 -9.51 -14.61
N ARG A 159 -33.69 -10.73 -14.13
CA ARG A 159 -34.39 -11.01 -12.88
C ARG A 159 -33.38 -11.39 -11.83
N ILE A 160 -33.43 -10.75 -10.67
CA ILE A 160 -32.66 -11.15 -9.49
C ILE A 160 -33.28 -12.45 -8.96
N MET A 161 -32.47 -13.49 -8.83
CA MET A 161 -32.91 -14.83 -8.44
C MET A 161 -32.51 -15.13 -7.00
N THR A 162 -31.27 -14.82 -6.61
CA THR A 162 -30.74 -15.10 -5.28
C THR A 162 -30.06 -13.85 -4.72
N VAL A 163 -30.33 -13.57 -3.45
CA VAL A 163 -29.67 -12.53 -2.67
C VAL A 163 -29.51 -13.09 -1.26
N GLU A 164 -28.30 -13.53 -0.94
CA GLU A 164 -27.88 -13.91 0.40
C GLU A 164 -26.77 -12.95 0.81
N HIS A 165 -27.07 -12.09 1.79
CA HIS A 165 -26.17 -11.01 2.20
C HIS A 165 -24.73 -11.51 2.43
N GLU A 166 -23.78 -10.85 1.77
CA GLU A 166 -22.34 -11.16 1.77
C GLU A 166 -21.95 -12.58 1.37
N LYS A 167 -22.87 -13.38 0.82
CA LYS A 167 -22.60 -14.79 0.52
C LYS A 167 -22.84 -15.10 -0.94
N GLU A 168 -24.00 -14.74 -1.45
CA GLU A 168 -24.39 -15.11 -2.81
C GLU A 168 -25.30 -14.06 -3.45
N PHE A 169 -25.00 -13.73 -4.70
CA PHE A 169 -25.82 -12.86 -5.53
C PHE A 169 -25.98 -13.48 -6.91
N GLY A 170 -27.22 -13.69 -7.34
CA GLY A 170 -27.50 -14.36 -8.60
C GLY A 170 -28.65 -13.72 -9.36
N PHE A 171 -28.52 -13.67 -10.69
CA PHE A 171 -29.53 -13.08 -11.57
C PHE A 171 -29.54 -13.73 -12.95
N THR A 172 -30.67 -13.61 -13.64
CA THR A 172 -30.77 -14.01 -15.05
C THR A 172 -30.15 -12.95 -15.94
N PHE A 173 -29.36 -13.36 -16.92
CA PHE A 173 -28.59 -12.50 -17.80
C PHE A 173 -28.90 -12.83 -19.26
N LYS A 174 -29.08 -11.80 -20.08
CA LYS A 174 -29.41 -11.93 -21.50
C LYS A 174 -28.65 -10.92 -22.32
N THR A 175 -27.87 -11.39 -23.29
CA THR A 175 -27.19 -10.55 -24.28
C THR A 175 -27.74 -10.74 -25.69
N SER A 176 -28.48 -11.82 -25.91
CA SER A 176 -29.16 -12.16 -27.15
C SER A 176 -30.62 -12.53 -26.85
N PRO A 177 -31.52 -12.45 -27.84
CA PRO A 177 -32.91 -12.87 -27.65
C PRO A 177 -33.07 -14.40 -27.54
N PHE A 178 -32.03 -15.16 -27.90
CA PHE A 178 -32.09 -16.62 -28.05
C PHE A 178 -31.63 -17.38 -26.81
N LEU A 179 -30.94 -16.71 -25.88
CA LEU A 179 -30.31 -17.36 -24.74
C LEU A 179 -30.56 -16.58 -23.45
N THR A 180 -30.83 -17.32 -22.39
CA THR A 180 -30.87 -16.79 -21.03
C THR A 180 -29.86 -17.57 -20.20
N GLU A 181 -28.92 -16.85 -19.63
CA GLU A 181 -27.92 -17.37 -18.72
C GLU A 181 -28.36 -17.09 -17.27
N TYR A 182 -28.00 -17.96 -16.35
CA TYR A 182 -28.03 -17.69 -14.93
C TYR A 182 -26.60 -17.39 -14.48
N VAL A 183 -26.39 -16.20 -13.93
CA VAL A 183 -25.09 -15.77 -13.37
C VAL A 183 -25.21 -15.82 -11.86
N GLN A 184 -24.29 -16.55 -11.23
CA GLN A 184 -24.21 -16.73 -9.79
C GLN A 184 -22.83 -16.27 -9.30
N LEU A 185 -22.82 -15.27 -8.44
CA LEU A 185 -21.63 -14.75 -7.76
C LEU A 185 -21.66 -15.22 -6.32
N SER A 186 -20.58 -15.84 -5.85
CA SER A 186 -20.45 -16.28 -4.46
C SER A 186 -19.16 -15.76 -3.86
N ILE A 187 -19.22 -15.38 -2.58
CA ILE A 187 -18.12 -14.81 -1.81
C ILE A 187 -17.74 -15.80 -0.71
N ARG A 188 -16.45 -16.07 -0.57
CA ARG A 188 -15.87 -16.88 0.50
C ARG A 188 -14.72 -16.10 1.14
N GLU A 189 -14.75 -16.00 2.46
CA GLU A 189 -13.71 -15.34 3.25
C GLU A 189 -12.39 -16.15 3.25
N ALA A 190 -11.27 -15.44 3.33
CA ALA A 190 -9.92 -16.00 3.45
C ALA A 190 -9.08 -15.13 4.40
N ASP A 191 -8.00 -15.68 4.93
CA ASP A 191 -7.10 -14.99 5.88
C ASP A 191 -6.67 -13.59 5.41
N ASN A 192 -6.39 -13.43 4.11
CA ASN A 192 -5.85 -12.19 3.53
C ASN A 192 -6.76 -11.58 2.46
N GLY A 193 -8.08 -11.74 2.60
CA GLY A 193 -9.06 -11.15 1.68
C GLY A 193 -10.26 -12.05 1.42
N VAL A 194 -10.77 -12.00 0.19
CA VAL A 194 -11.96 -12.75 -0.22
C VAL A 194 -11.78 -13.44 -1.56
N TRP A 195 -12.23 -14.69 -1.62
CA TRP A 195 -12.42 -15.43 -2.85
C TRP A 195 -13.81 -15.15 -3.41
N VAL A 196 -13.87 -14.75 -4.67
CA VAL A 196 -15.12 -14.60 -5.40
C VAL A 196 -15.16 -15.61 -6.53
N LYS A 197 -16.27 -16.34 -6.63
CA LYS A 197 -16.54 -17.26 -7.73
C LYS A 197 -17.71 -16.74 -8.56
N CYS A 198 -17.59 -16.81 -9.87
CA CYS A 198 -18.68 -16.58 -10.80
C CYS A 198 -18.95 -17.85 -11.59
N ARG A 199 -20.16 -18.38 -11.43
CA ARG A 199 -20.67 -19.49 -12.21
C ARG A 199 -21.72 -18.96 -13.17
N ARG A 200 -21.64 -19.35 -14.44
CA ARG A 200 -22.65 -19.03 -15.45
C ARG A 200 -23.19 -20.33 -16.01
N TYR A 201 -24.50 -20.46 -16.02
CA TYR A 201 -25.19 -21.66 -16.49
C TYR A 201 -26.25 -21.28 -17.53
N SER A 202 -26.33 -22.01 -18.62
CA SER A 202 -27.44 -21.89 -19.55
C SER A 202 -27.85 -23.25 -20.13
N GLN A 203 -29.11 -23.31 -20.58
CA GLN A 203 -29.67 -24.49 -21.22
C GLN A 203 -30.48 -24.08 -22.44
N GLY A 204 -30.42 -24.91 -23.50
CA GLY A 204 -31.19 -24.76 -24.72
C GLY A 204 -30.36 -24.88 -26.00
N MET A 205 -31.06 -24.85 -27.15
CA MET A 205 -30.48 -24.99 -28.51
C MET A 205 -29.31 -24.03 -28.78
N PHE A 206 -29.32 -22.85 -28.17
CA PHE A 206 -28.34 -21.79 -28.39
C PHE A 206 -27.30 -21.64 -27.26
N SER A 207 -27.25 -22.58 -26.31
CA SER A 207 -26.28 -22.58 -25.19
C SER A 207 -24.82 -22.48 -25.64
N ILE A 208 -24.49 -22.97 -26.83
CA ILE A 208 -23.13 -22.87 -27.40
C ILE A 208 -22.65 -21.42 -27.56
N MET A 209 -23.56 -20.45 -27.68
CA MET A 209 -23.21 -19.03 -27.76
C MET A 209 -22.50 -18.52 -26.49
N ASP A 210 -22.66 -19.19 -25.35
CA ASP A 210 -21.96 -18.80 -24.12
C ASP A 210 -20.44 -18.98 -24.21
N GLN A 211 -19.98 -19.89 -25.05
CA GLN A 211 -18.56 -20.11 -25.31
C GLN A 211 -17.94 -18.94 -26.08
N PHE A 212 -18.76 -18.12 -26.74
CA PHE A 212 -18.26 -16.97 -27.48
C PHE A 212 -17.70 -15.91 -26.54
N ASN A 213 -16.56 -15.36 -26.93
CA ASN A 213 -15.82 -14.35 -26.17
C ASN A 213 -15.46 -14.80 -24.74
N TRP A 214 -15.34 -16.10 -24.49
CA TRP A 214 -14.95 -16.64 -23.19
C TRP A 214 -13.67 -15.98 -22.64
N GLN A 215 -12.68 -15.75 -23.50
CA GLN A 215 -11.42 -15.07 -23.15
C GLN A 215 -11.61 -13.67 -22.55
N GLU A 216 -12.68 -12.97 -22.91
CA GLU A 216 -13.00 -11.66 -22.35
C GLU A 216 -13.96 -11.75 -21.14
N LYS A 217 -14.80 -12.78 -21.09
CA LYS A 217 -15.66 -13.09 -19.93
C LYS A 217 -14.82 -13.51 -18.72
N SER A 218 -13.80 -14.35 -18.91
CA SER A 218 -12.91 -14.84 -17.85
C SER A 218 -12.10 -13.72 -17.18
N LYS A 219 -11.87 -12.61 -17.89
CA LYS A 219 -11.17 -11.42 -17.37
C LYS A 219 -12.07 -10.49 -16.56
N ASN A 220 -13.36 -10.78 -16.36
CA ASN A 220 -14.28 -9.91 -15.60
C ASN A 220 -13.75 -9.57 -14.21
N PHE A 221 -13.24 -10.57 -13.48
CA PHE A 221 -12.69 -10.34 -12.14
C PHE A 221 -11.36 -9.63 -12.14
N GLN A 222 -10.54 -9.75 -13.19
CA GLN A 222 -9.33 -8.94 -13.34
C GLN A 222 -9.67 -7.47 -13.59
N ARG A 223 -10.77 -7.18 -14.31
CA ARG A 223 -11.27 -5.79 -14.46
C ARG A 223 -11.84 -5.27 -13.15
N LEU A 224 -12.53 -6.14 -12.40
CA LEU A 224 -13.05 -5.82 -11.08
C LEU A 224 -11.94 -5.50 -10.09
N ASP A 225 -10.84 -6.27 -10.06
CA ASP A 225 -9.73 -6.07 -9.11
C ASP A 225 -9.04 -4.71 -9.28
N ARG A 226 -9.11 -4.13 -10.49
CA ARG A 226 -8.57 -2.79 -10.77
C ARG A 226 -9.40 -1.66 -10.15
N ILE A 227 -10.68 -1.90 -9.87
CA ILE A 227 -11.61 -0.88 -9.35
C ILE A 227 -11.99 -1.10 -7.89
N VAL A 228 -11.83 -2.32 -7.37
CA VAL A 228 -12.14 -2.67 -5.98
C VAL A 228 -11.13 -2.01 -5.03
N PRO A 229 -11.56 -1.34 -3.95
CA PRO A 229 -10.67 -0.83 -2.92
C PRO A 229 -9.87 -1.96 -2.25
N LYS A 230 -8.55 -1.80 -2.18
CA LYS A 230 -7.64 -2.77 -1.57
C LYS A 230 -7.43 -2.47 -0.09
N VAL A 231 -7.52 -3.50 0.73
CA VAL A 231 -7.31 -3.46 2.18
C VAL A 231 -6.04 -4.22 2.50
N SER A 232 -5.18 -3.65 3.34
CA SER A 232 -3.96 -4.28 3.83
C SER A 232 -4.30 -5.22 5.00
N PHE A 233 -4.01 -6.51 4.85
CA PHE A 233 -4.22 -7.54 5.86
C PHE A 233 -2.96 -7.84 6.69
N ASP A 234 -2.00 -6.91 6.72
CA ASP A 234 -0.80 -7.01 7.56
C ASP A 234 -1.18 -6.81 9.04
N ALA A 235 -1.80 -7.83 9.63
CA ALA A 235 -2.07 -7.96 11.06
C ALA A 235 -2.33 -9.42 11.42
N LYS A 236 -1.26 -10.21 11.54
CA LYS A 236 -1.23 -11.30 12.53
C LYS A 236 -0.44 -10.77 13.73
N ASP A 237 -1.18 -10.32 14.73
CA ASP A 237 -0.86 -10.39 16.16
C ASP A 237 0.62 -10.31 16.53
N ASP A 238 1.17 -9.08 16.53
CA ASP A 238 2.07 -8.66 17.58
C ASP A 238 1.25 -7.77 18.51
N GLY A 239 0.68 -8.37 19.55
CA GLY A 239 0.38 -7.64 20.78
C GLY A 239 1.66 -6.94 21.25
N ASP A 240 1.50 -5.72 21.77
CA ASP A 240 2.55 -4.74 22.09
C ASP A 240 3.20 -4.00 20.92
N SER A 241 2.52 -2.94 20.47
CA SER A 241 3.09 -1.57 20.48
C SER A 241 2.07 -0.56 19.93
N ILE A 242 1.00 -0.34 20.69
CA ILE A 242 0.31 0.95 20.66
C ILE A 242 1.24 1.94 21.38
N GLY A 243 2.14 2.54 20.62
CA GLY A 243 3.05 3.55 21.11
C GLY A 243 4.02 4.00 20.02
N ASN A 244 3.99 5.28 19.71
CA ASN A 244 5.03 6.04 18.98
C ASN A 244 4.99 6.15 17.44
N SER A 245 3.86 5.90 16.77
CA SER A 245 3.70 6.35 15.36
C SER A 245 2.57 7.36 15.12
N LEU A 246 1.66 7.55 16.09
CA LEU A 246 0.60 8.57 16.04
C LEU A 246 1.07 9.97 16.46
N GLU A 247 2.18 10.07 17.19
CA GLU A 247 2.61 11.33 17.83
C GLU A 247 3.00 12.42 16.83
N VAL A 248 3.42 12.03 15.61
CA VAL A 248 3.93 12.96 14.60
C VAL A 248 2.87 13.36 13.56
N GLN A 249 1.84 12.54 13.33
CA GLN A 249 0.95 12.73 12.18
C GLN A 249 -0.18 13.76 12.43
N PHE A 250 -0.61 13.93 13.68
CA PHE A 250 -1.65 14.88 14.08
C PHE A 250 -1.23 15.76 15.25
N GLY A 251 0.07 16.02 15.44
CA GLY A 251 0.55 16.94 16.48
C GLY A 251 0.27 16.51 17.93
N GLY A 252 0.24 15.20 18.18
CA GLY A 252 -0.06 14.62 19.50
C GLY A 252 -1.54 14.37 19.80
N PHE A 253 -2.44 14.51 18.82
CA PHE A 253 -3.87 14.20 18.98
C PHE A 253 -4.22 12.78 18.49
N ALA A 254 -5.15 12.13 19.20
CA ALA A 254 -5.59 10.76 18.92
C ALA A 254 -6.34 10.63 17.59
N SER A 255 -7.01 11.70 17.13
CA SER A 255 -7.72 11.71 15.85
C SER A 255 -7.43 12.96 15.03
N ARG A 256 -7.57 12.80 13.70
CA ARG A 256 -7.51 13.92 12.75
C ARG A 256 -8.57 14.99 13.05
N GLN A 257 -9.75 14.57 13.51
CA GLN A 257 -10.85 15.49 13.80
C GLN A 257 -10.55 16.33 15.04
N ASP A 258 -9.91 15.74 16.04
CA ASP A 258 -9.49 16.43 17.26
C ASP A 258 -8.41 17.47 16.95
N TYR A 259 -7.43 17.12 16.11
CA TYR A 259 -6.43 18.09 15.66
C TYR A 259 -7.05 19.29 14.92
N ILE A 260 -8.07 19.04 14.07
CA ILE A 260 -8.81 20.10 13.37
C ILE A 260 -9.61 20.95 14.37
N ASN A 261 -10.32 20.32 15.31
CA ASN A 261 -11.12 21.02 16.31
C ASN A 261 -10.24 21.89 17.22
N TYR A 262 -9.09 21.39 17.64
CA TYR A 262 -8.10 22.14 18.40
C TYR A 262 -7.56 23.34 17.61
N ALA A 263 -7.21 23.14 16.33
CA ALA A 263 -6.76 24.22 15.46
C ALA A 263 -7.84 25.30 15.25
N ILE A 264 -9.12 24.91 15.16
CA ILE A 264 -10.24 25.87 15.08
C ILE A 264 -10.32 26.69 16.37
N ASN A 265 -10.21 26.05 17.54
CA ASN A 265 -10.24 26.73 18.83
C ASN A 265 -9.05 27.69 19.00
N MET A 266 -7.84 27.28 18.63
CA MET A 266 -6.65 28.17 18.62
C MET A 266 -6.83 29.37 17.68
N GLY A 267 -7.37 29.15 16.48
CA GLY A 267 -7.65 30.21 15.53
C GLY A 267 -8.74 31.18 16.00
N MET A 268 -9.75 30.70 16.73
CA MET A 268 -10.78 31.52 17.37
C MET A 268 -10.23 32.34 18.56
N GLN A 269 -9.20 31.82 19.25
CA GLN A 269 -8.45 32.52 20.30
C GLN A 269 -7.43 33.53 19.75
N GLY A 270 -7.33 33.68 18.41
CA GLY A 270 -6.44 34.64 17.75
C GLY A 270 -5.06 34.08 17.37
N ASN A 271 -4.78 32.81 17.64
CA ASN A 271 -3.54 32.15 17.26
C ASN A 271 -3.64 31.56 15.84
N LEU A 272 -3.64 32.44 14.83
CA LEU A 272 -3.70 32.05 13.42
C LEU A 272 -2.39 31.41 12.93
N ASP A 273 -1.26 31.77 13.54
CA ASP A 273 0.06 31.25 13.21
C ASP A 273 0.14 29.74 13.42
N TYR A 274 -0.53 29.22 14.46
CA TYR A 274 -0.68 27.78 14.67
C TYR A 274 -1.38 27.09 13.49
N VAL A 275 -2.48 27.66 13.01
CA VAL A 275 -3.28 27.12 11.90
C VAL A 275 -2.50 27.16 10.60
N ASP A 276 -1.73 28.23 10.37
CA ASP A 276 -0.91 28.40 9.18
C ASP A 276 0.33 27.50 9.17
N SER A 277 0.81 27.11 10.35
CA SER A 277 1.93 26.18 10.52
C SER A 277 1.55 24.71 10.30
N ILE A 278 0.26 24.37 10.13
CA ILE A 278 -0.17 23.00 9.82
C ILE A 278 0.40 22.59 8.45
N PRO A 279 1.22 21.53 8.35
CA PRO A 279 1.91 21.17 7.11
C PRO A 279 0.94 20.72 6.00
N GLU A 280 -0.09 19.95 6.38
CA GLU A 280 -1.07 19.42 5.45
C GLU A 280 -2.07 20.49 4.99
N LYS A 281 -2.01 20.84 3.69
CA LYS A 281 -2.92 21.79 3.05
C LYS A 281 -4.42 21.41 3.23
N PRO A 282 -4.85 20.14 3.13
CA PRO A 282 -6.24 19.77 3.36
C PRO A 282 -6.73 20.06 4.79
N ILE A 283 -5.92 19.70 5.81
CA ILE A 283 -6.26 19.92 7.23
C ILE A 283 -6.29 21.42 7.55
N ARG A 284 -5.30 22.18 7.07
CA ARG A 284 -5.26 23.64 7.17
C ARG A 284 -6.50 24.31 6.55
N GLY A 285 -6.92 23.82 5.37
CA GLY A 285 -8.13 24.31 4.70
C GLY A 285 -9.40 24.04 5.50
N MET A 286 -9.52 22.84 6.09
CA MET A 286 -10.65 22.48 6.96
C MET A 286 -10.69 23.32 8.24
N ALA A 287 -9.54 23.56 8.88
CA ALA A 287 -9.45 24.39 10.08
C ALA A 287 -9.86 25.85 9.78
N LYS A 288 -9.37 26.46 8.69
CA LYS A 288 -9.79 27.81 8.28
C LYS A 288 -11.28 27.92 7.99
N ALA A 289 -11.84 26.95 7.26
CA ALA A 289 -13.27 26.89 7.01
C ALA A 289 -14.09 26.72 8.30
N GLY A 290 -13.58 25.93 9.25
CA GLY A 290 -14.17 25.75 10.57
C GLY A 290 -14.16 27.02 11.42
N ILE A 291 -13.08 27.80 11.38
CA ILE A 291 -12.98 29.12 12.04
C ILE A 291 -14.01 30.08 11.45
N ASP A 292 -14.10 30.16 10.12
CA ASP A 292 -15.10 31.03 9.47
C ASP A 292 -16.53 30.61 9.81
N LYS A 293 -16.78 29.30 9.93
CA LYS A 293 -18.07 28.77 10.37
C LYS A 293 -18.35 29.16 11.82
N ALA A 294 -17.41 28.94 12.74
CA ALA A 294 -17.54 29.29 14.16
C ALA A 294 -17.73 30.80 14.38
N LYS A 295 -17.05 31.65 13.59
CA LYS A 295 -17.27 33.11 13.59
C LYS A 295 -18.69 33.49 13.16
N ARG A 296 -19.32 32.74 12.25
CA ARG A 296 -20.68 32.99 11.78
C ARG A 296 -21.75 32.44 12.72
N THR A 297 -21.52 31.27 13.33
CA THR A 297 -22.51 30.58 14.16
C THR A 297 -22.37 30.88 15.66
N GLY A 298 -21.20 31.35 16.11
CA GLY A 298 -20.91 31.57 17.53
C GLY A 298 -20.68 30.27 18.33
N GLU A 299 -20.75 29.11 17.67
CA GLU A 299 -20.57 27.80 18.28
C GLU A 299 -19.14 27.28 18.04
N LEU A 300 -18.47 26.89 19.13
CA LEU A 300 -17.12 26.34 19.09
C LEU A 300 -17.16 24.80 19.06
N PRO A 301 -16.28 24.14 18.29
CA PRO A 301 -16.13 22.70 18.36
C PRO A 301 -15.57 22.27 19.72
N PRO A 302 -15.78 21.00 20.13
CA PRO A 302 -15.24 20.48 21.39
C PRO A 302 -13.72 20.68 21.44
N LEU A 303 -13.20 21.04 22.62
CA LEU A 303 -11.76 21.18 22.84
C LEU A 303 -11.20 19.82 23.28
N PRO A 304 -10.44 19.12 22.42
CA PRO A 304 -9.81 17.87 22.81
C PRO A 304 -8.60 18.14 23.70
N GLU A 305 -8.38 17.27 24.68
CA GLU A 305 -7.16 17.28 25.49
C GLU A 305 -5.98 16.80 24.65
N LYS A 306 -4.90 17.58 24.65
CA LYS A 306 -3.62 17.16 24.07
C LYS A 306 -2.98 16.17 25.06
N ALA A 307 -2.56 15.00 24.60
CA ALA A 307 -1.77 14.12 25.44
C ALA A 307 -0.49 14.87 25.84
N GLU A 308 -0.23 15.02 27.14
CA GLU A 308 0.99 15.70 27.59
C GLU A 308 2.21 14.86 27.18
N PRO A 309 3.17 15.43 26.43
CA PRO A 309 4.46 14.80 26.27
C PRO A 309 5.13 14.83 27.64
N GLY A 310 5.40 13.65 28.20
CA GLY A 310 6.20 13.51 29.41
C GLY A 310 7.50 14.30 29.25
N GLU A 311 7.84 15.06 30.29
CA GLU A 311 9.06 15.86 30.37
C GLU A 311 10.28 15.05 29.94
N SER A 312 10.83 15.39 28.79
CA SER A 312 12.23 15.16 28.48
C SER A 312 12.70 16.43 27.79
N ALA A 313 13.30 17.29 28.61
CA ALA A 313 14.01 18.47 28.17
C ALA A 313 15.20 18.03 27.30
N SER A 314 15.01 17.95 25.98
CA SER A 314 16.14 17.93 25.04
C SER A 314 16.54 19.37 24.79
N LYS A 315 17.57 19.82 25.50
CA LYS A 315 18.36 20.98 25.07
C LYS A 315 18.75 20.76 23.61
N SER A 316 18.26 21.63 22.75
CA SER A 316 18.62 21.72 21.33
C SER A 316 20.12 21.96 21.19
N GLY A 317 20.85 20.96 20.71
CA GLY A 317 22.27 21.07 20.38
C GLY A 317 22.90 19.72 20.05
N GLY A 318 23.13 19.46 18.76
CA GLY A 318 23.78 18.25 18.25
C GLY A 318 22.98 17.59 17.12
N ILE A 319 23.69 17.00 16.14
CA ILE A 319 23.32 16.19 14.94
C ILE A 319 22.02 16.57 14.19
N ASP A 320 20.90 16.75 14.89
CA ASP A 320 19.58 17.17 14.39
C ASP A 320 19.55 18.59 13.78
N SER A 321 20.61 19.38 13.95
CA SER A 321 20.77 20.71 13.30
C SER A 321 21.42 20.65 11.92
N LEU A 322 21.86 19.48 11.45
CA LEU A 322 22.51 19.32 10.15
C LEU A 322 21.48 19.43 9.01
N SER A 323 21.92 19.94 7.85
CA SER A 323 21.10 19.90 6.64
C SER A 323 20.83 18.44 6.23
N LYS A 324 19.78 18.20 5.43
CA LYS A 324 19.43 16.84 5.00
C LYS A 324 20.56 16.16 4.24
N ASP A 325 21.35 16.92 3.47
CA ASP A 325 22.47 16.39 2.71
C ASP A 325 23.69 16.14 3.62
N ASP A 326 23.92 16.99 4.62
CA ASP A 326 24.99 16.79 5.62
C ASP A 326 24.69 15.59 6.53
N MET A 327 23.43 15.37 6.89
CA MET A 327 22.99 14.19 7.64
C MET A 327 23.26 12.90 6.86
N ILE A 328 23.03 12.91 5.53
CA ILE A 328 23.33 11.78 4.65
C ILE A 328 24.85 11.54 4.60
N ALA A 329 25.65 12.58 4.46
CA ALA A 329 27.11 12.49 4.44
C ALA A 329 27.67 11.97 5.79
N TYR A 330 27.13 12.45 6.91
CA TYR A 330 27.49 12.01 8.26
C TYR A 330 27.21 10.51 8.47
N LEU A 331 25.99 10.08 8.16
CA LEU A 331 25.58 8.67 8.30
C LEU A 331 26.34 7.75 7.33
N ALA A 332 26.59 8.19 6.10
CA ALA A 332 27.40 7.43 5.15
C ALA A 332 28.84 7.25 5.64
N ASN A 333 29.45 8.30 6.22
CA ASN A 333 30.78 8.22 6.81
C ASN A 333 30.83 7.29 8.02
N LYS A 334 29.86 7.37 8.94
CA LYS A 334 29.73 6.46 10.09
C LYS A 334 29.57 4.99 9.66
N GLY A 335 28.74 4.72 8.67
CA GLY A 335 28.56 3.38 8.13
C GLY A 335 29.80 2.83 7.43
N LEU A 336 30.56 3.69 6.72
CA LEU A 336 31.86 3.32 6.14
C LEU A 336 32.93 3.05 7.20
N ASP A 337 32.88 3.74 8.34
CA ASP A 337 33.76 3.52 9.50
C ASP A 337 33.33 2.31 10.36
N GLY A 338 32.30 1.57 9.94
CA GLY A 338 31.85 0.31 10.56
C GLY A 338 30.66 0.44 11.52
N ASP A 339 30.14 1.65 11.75
CA ASP A 339 28.97 1.92 12.59
C ASP A 339 27.69 1.91 11.74
N MET A 340 27.27 0.70 11.33
CA MET A 340 26.03 0.50 10.57
C MET A 340 24.78 0.64 11.43
N ASP A 341 24.91 0.56 12.76
CA ASP A 341 23.81 0.73 13.69
C ASP A 341 23.33 2.17 13.72
N ALA A 342 24.23 3.15 13.66
CA ALA A 342 23.88 4.56 13.48
C ALA A 342 23.04 4.81 12.20
N VAL A 343 23.36 4.13 11.09
CA VAL A 343 22.61 4.25 9.83
C VAL A 343 21.24 3.58 9.93
N ASN A 344 21.16 2.43 10.60
CA ASN A 344 19.91 1.68 10.75
C ASN A 344 18.93 2.38 11.71
N ASN A 345 19.46 3.02 12.76
CA ASN A 345 18.69 3.74 13.78
C ASN A 345 18.18 5.12 13.31
N CYS A 346 18.57 5.58 12.12
CA CYS A 346 18.00 6.79 11.52
C CYS A 346 16.49 6.60 11.26
N THR A 347 15.67 7.47 11.85
CA THR A 347 14.20 7.44 11.80
C THR A 347 13.63 7.75 10.42
N ASP A 348 14.28 8.63 9.65
CA ASP A 348 13.88 9.00 8.29
C ASP A 348 14.31 7.93 7.27
N LYS A 349 13.32 7.20 6.72
CA LYS A 349 13.51 6.15 5.72
C LYS A 349 14.20 6.66 4.44
N ILE A 350 13.98 7.93 4.06
CA ILE A 350 14.54 8.53 2.84
C ILE A 350 16.04 8.82 3.04
N ILE A 351 16.40 9.42 4.17
CA ILE A 351 17.81 9.73 4.52
C ILE A 351 18.60 8.43 4.68
N ARG A 352 18.04 7.44 5.39
CA ARG A 352 18.64 6.10 5.53
C ARG A 352 18.85 5.39 4.20
N GLY A 353 17.87 5.43 3.31
CA GLY A 353 17.97 4.84 1.97
C GLY A 353 19.06 5.50 1.13
N LYS A 354 19.15 6.83 1.16
CA LYS A 354 20.20 7.59 0.47
C LYS A 354 21.59 7.32 1.05
N ALA A 355 21.74 7.27 2.37
CA ALA A 355 23.00 6.96 3.03
C ALA A 355 23.50 5.56 2.67
N LYS A 356 22.64 4.53 2.73
CA LYS A 356 22.99 3.15 2.31
C LYS A 356 23.38 3.09 0.83
N ALA A 357 22.65 3.78 -0.04
CA ALA A 357 23.00 3.85 -1.45
C ALA A 357 24.36 4.53 -1.68
N MET A 358 24.69 5.56 -0.89
CA MET A 358 25.97 6.25 -0.95
C MET A 358 27.13 5.35 -0.49
N ILE A 359 26.97 4.61 0.62
CA ILE A 359 27.93 3.61 1.11
C ILE A 359 28.22 2.56 0.03
N VAL A 360 27.18 2.03 -0.63
CA VAL A 360 27.32 1.04 -1.70
C VAL A 360 28.06 1.61 -2.91
N LYS A 361 27.80 2.88 -3.28
CA LYS A 361 28.49 3.53 -4.41
C LYS A 361 29.97 3.82 -4.11
N ILE A 362 30.30 4.15 -2.87
CA ILE A 362 31.68 4.37 -2.41
C ILE A 362 32.44 3.03 -2.38
N ASN A 363 31.84 1.96 -1.84
CA ASN A 363 32.42 0.61 -1.86
C ASN A 363 32.60 0.05 -3.27
N ARG A 364 31.80 0.51 -4.24
CA ARG A 364 31.93 0.17 -5.68
C ARG A 364 32.92 1.08 -6.43
N GLY A 365 33.56 2.03 -5.76
CA GLY A 365 34.52 2.97 -6.35
C GLY A 365 33.90 3.97 -7.34
N SER A 366 32.57 4.15 -7.32
CA SER A 366 31.86 5.03 -8.26
C SER A 366 31.78 6.49 -7.78
N ILE A 367 31.99 6.73 -6.49
CA ILE A 367 31.94 8.06 -5.85
C ILE A 367 33.00 8.08 -4.73
N GLU A 368 33.69 9.20 -4.54
CA GLU A 368 34.64 9.39 -3.45
C GLU A 368 33.95 9.69 -2.10
N ARG A 369 34.66 9.43 -1.00
CA ARG A 369 34.12 9.60 0.35
C ARG A 369 33.78 11.07 0.62
N PRO A 370 32.54 11.41 1.02
CA PRO A 370 32.14 12.80 1.26
C PRO A 370 32.87 13.38 2.50
N PRO A 371 33.13 14.70 2.53
CA PRO A 371 33.71 15.35 3.70
C PRO A 371 32.81 15.21 4.94
N MET A 372 33.41 15.09 6.13
CA MET A 372 32.67 15.01 7.38
C MET A 372 32.07 16.40 7.71
N PRO A 373 30.76 16.51 7.96
CA PRO A 373 30.16 17.79 8.31
C PRO A 373 30.57 18.25 9.71
N GLU A 374 30.69 19.57 9.88
CA GLU A 374 31.06 20.19 11.16
C GLU A 374 29.91 20.13 12.17
N ILE A 375 30.10 19.38 13.26
CA ILE A 375 29.14 19.32 14.36
C ILE A 375 29.64 20.23 15.48
N LYS A 376 28.95 21.36 15.71
CA LYS A 376 29.23 22.23 16.86
C LYS A 376 28.95 21.46 18.14
N THR A 377 30.00 21.00 18.83
CA THR A 377 29.92 20.31 20.12
C THR A 377 30.57 21.19 21.18
N THR A 378 29.80 21.54 22.22
CA THR A 378 30.27 22.30 23.39
C THR A 378 30.77 21.34 24.47
N SER A 379 32.09 21.16 24.57
CA SER A 379 32.93 20.76 25.74
C SER A 379 34.21 20.04 25.25
N ASN A 380 35.45 20.30 25.68
CA ASN A 380 36.07 21.26 26.60
C ASN A 380 37.55 21.47 26.21
N ALA A 381 38.03 22.71 26.46
CA ALA A 381 39.40 23.17 26.69
C ALA A 381 40.43 23.16 25.53
N SER A 382 40.66 24.35 24.94
CA SER A 382 41.89 25.17 25.13
C SER A 382 41.77 26.50 24.34
N GLN A 383 41.70 27.62 25.07
CA GLN A 383 42.22 28.99 24.78
C GLN A 383 42.15 29.47 23.31
N GLN A 384 41.25 30.36 22.89
CA GLN A 384 41.16 31.84 23.05
C GLN A 384 40.04 32.22 22.04
N ASP A 385 39.07 33.12 22.19
CA ASP A 385 38.82 34.28 23.04
C ASP A 385 37.31 34.35 23.33
N GLU A 386 36.96 34.96 24.46
CA GLU A 386 35.60 35.43 24.74
C GLU A 386 35.23 36.57 23.78
N GLU A 387 34.01 36.53 23.23
CA GLU A 387 33.13 37.71 23.29
C GLU A 387 31.68 37.30 23.03
N ASN A 388 30.88 37.39 24.10
CA ASN A 388 29.42 37.48 24.18
C ASN A 388 28.59 36.85 23.04
N ALA A 389 27.93 35.72 23.32
CA ALA A 389 26.77 35.28 22.56
C ALA A 389 25.60 36.25 22.81
N GLU A 390 25.61 37.36 22.08
CA GLU A 390 24.53 38.34 22.00
C GLU A 390 23.25 37.65 21.52
N THR A 391 22.14 37.86 22.23
CA THR A 391 20.85 37.29 21.83
C THR A 391 20.38 37.88 20.49
N ASP A 392 19.56 37.14 19.74
CA ASP A 392 19.11 37.57 18.40
C ASP A 392 18.41 38.95 18.43
N GLU A 393 17.80 39.32 19.56
CA GLU A 393 17.14 40.60 19.79
C GLU A 393 18.16 41.73 20.03
N GLU A 394 19.16 41.50 20.88
CA GLU A 394 20.26 42.45 21.13
C GLU A 394 21.07 42.71 19.86
N LYS A 395 21.33 41.66 19.06
CA LYS A 395 22.04 41.76 17.79
C LYS A 395 21.29 42.60 16.77
N VAL A 396 19.95 42.52 16.76
CA VAL A 396 19.11 43.35 15.89
C VAL A 396 19.18 44.82 16.34
N GLU A 397 19.12 45.11 17.64
CA GLU A 397 19.23 46.47 18.16
C GLU A 397 20.62 47.10 17.91
N ARG A 398 21.69 46.32 18.09
CA ARG A 398 23.06 46.76 17.77
C ARG A 398 23.21 47.11 16.30
N LEU A 399 22.73 46.24 15.41
CA LEU A 399 22.83 46.45 13.96
C LEU A 399 21.98 47.63 13.49
N ILE A 400 20.84 47.89 14.12
CA ILE A 400 20.06 49.11 13.85
C ILE A 400 20.85 50.34 14.28
N THR A 401 21.49 50.32 15.46
CA THR A 401 22.30 51.43 15.97
C THR A 401 23.51 51.73 15.07
N LYS A 402 24.30 50.70 14.71
CA LYS A 402 25.42 50.83 13.76
C LYS A 402 24.97 51.32 12.37
N GLY A 403 23.83 50.82 11.88
CA GLY A 403 23.26 51.28 10.61
C GLY A 403 22.79 52.74 10.63
N ILE A 404 22.35 53.24 11.79
CA ILE A 404 22.06 54.67 11.99
C ILE A 404 23.36 55.49 11.90
N GLU A 405 24.44 55.02 12.53
CA GLU A 405 25.76 55.65 12.49
C GLU A 405 26.43 55.59 11.09
N GLY A 406 25.96 54.69 10.22
CA GLY A 406 26.31 54.67 8.79
C GLY A 406 27.08 53.43 8.33
N ASP A 407 27.38 52.51 9.25
CA ASP A 407 28.02 51.24 8.92
C ASP A 407 26.96 50.20 8.50
N MET A 408 27.06 49.72 7.26
CA MET A 408 26.07 48.84 6.62
C MET A 408 26.63 47.47 6.27
N ASP A 409 27.90 47.21 6.55
CA ASP A 409 28.61 46.02 6.05
C ASP A 409 28.11 44.76 6.75
N GLU A 410 28.02 44.77 8.09
CA GLU A 410 27.44 43.67 8.87
C GLU A 410 25.95 43.40 8.53
N ILE A 411 25.19 44.44 8.14
CA ILE A 411 23.78 44.29 7.73
C ILE A 411 23.68 43.65 6.35
N ASN A 412 24.62 43.94 5.45
CA ASN A 412 24.62 43.42 4.08
C ASN A 412 24.99 41.94 4.02
N GLU A 413 25.91 41.51 4.90
CA GLU A 413 26.40 40.13 5.04
C GLU A 413 25.37 39.16 5.65
N LEU A 414 24.28 39.67 6.25
CA LEU A 414 23.17 38.83 6.72
C LEU A 414 22.56 37.99 5.58
N GLU A 415 22.68 36.66 5.68
CA GLU A 415 22.12 35.70 4.71
C GLU A 415 20.58 35.74 4.67
N ASN A 416 19.94 35.99 5.81
CA ASN A 416 18.47 36.05 5.89
C ASN A 416 17.94 37.38 5.31
N ARG A 417 17.46 37.30 4.05
CA ARG A 417 16.91 38.43 3.29
C ARG A 417 15.78 39.18 4.01
N VAL A 418 14.96 38.48 4.80
CA VAL A 418 13.81 39.07 5.50
C VAL A 418 14.27 39.88 6.72
N LEU A 419 15.16 39.32 7.54
CA LEU A 419 15.78 40.01 8.69
C LEU A 419 16.57 41.24 8.23
N ARG A 420 17.39 41.10 7.18
CA ARG A 420 18.10 42.22 6.55
C ARG A 420 17.16 43.33 6.08
N GLY A 421 16.03 42.96 5.47
CA GLY A 421 15.01 43.91 5.03
C GLY A 421 14.38 44.68 6.20
N LYS A 422 14.07 43.98 7.30
CA LYS A 422 13.52 44.59 8.52
C LYS A 422 14.50 45.57 9.18
N ILE A 423 15.77 45.18 9.32
CA ILE A 423 16.81 46.05 9.91
C ILE A 423 17.03 47.29 9.05
N LYS A 424 17.17 47.15 7.73
CA LYS A 424 17.31 48.32 6.81
C LYS A 424 16.10 49.25 6.87
N ALA A 425 14.89 48.70 6.94
CA ALA A 425 13.68 49.50 7.07
C ALA A 425 13.64 50.25 8.42
N ALA A 426 14.04 49.59 9.52
CA ALA A 426 14.15 50.21 10.84
C ALA A 426 15.19 51.33 10.87
N VAL A 427 16.37 51.13 10.29
CA VAL A 427 17.42 52.16 10.15
C VAL A 427 16.90 53.37 9.36
N ILE A 428 16.25 53.15 8.21
CA ILE A 428 15.68 54.24 7.39
C ILE A 428 14.59 54.98 8.17
N LYS A 429 13.74 54.25 8.92
CA LYS A 429 12.68 54.85 9.73
C LYS A 429 13.27 55.70 10.86
N ALA A 430 14.32 55.24 11.54
CA ALA A 430 15.02 55.99 12.57
C ALA A 430 15.73 57.23 12.01
N LYS A 431 16.46 57.11 10.89
CA LYS A 431 17.09 58.26 10.20
C LYS A 431 16.09 59.31 9.71
N ARG A 432 14.86 58.90 9.37
CA ARG A 432 13.77 59.81 9.01
C ARG A 432 13.14 60.49 10.22
N ALA A 433 13.18 59.86 11.40
CA ALA A 433 12.65 60.43 12.64
C ALA A 433 13.64 61.40 13.31
N SER A 434 14.95 61.27 13.03
CA SER A 434 16.00 62.17 13.51
C SER A 434 16.22 63.42 12.64
N LYS A 435 15.33 63.66 11.67
CA LYS A 435 15.36 64.78 10.72
C LYS A 435 14.04 65.53 10.82
#